data_AF-A0A7V6YYY3-F1
#
_entry.id   AF-A0A7V6YYY3-F1
#
_cell.length_a   1.000
_cell.length_b   1.000
_cell.length_c   1.000
_cell.angle_alpha   90.00
_cell.angle_beta   90.00
_cell.angle_gamma   90.00
#
_symmetry.space_group_name_H-M   'P 1'
#
loop_
_entity.id
_entity.type
_entity.pdbx_description
1 polymer ?
#
loop_
_entity_poly.entity_id
_entity_poly.type
_entity_poly.pdbx_seq_one_letter_code
_entity_poly.pdbx_strand_id
1 'polypeptide(L)' 'MKEKTSQVEQPEPFTPGMSKAAVRQHAYQLFRDKLANEPLTLEDWVLAEKDLVRTQEAEQS' A
#
# COMPACT_ATOMS: atom_id res chain seq x y z
N MET A 1 -8.59 11.30 24.42
CA MET A 1 -9.51 10.70 23.43
C MET A 1 -8.64 10.31 22.25
N LYS A 2 -8.55 9.02 21.89
CA LYS A 2 -7.79 8.62 20.70
C LYS A 2 -8.63 9.01 19.50
N GLU A 3 -8.30 10.14 18.86
CA GLU A 3 -8.88 10.51 17.57
C GLU A 3 -8.74 9.30 16.66
N LYS A 4 -9.88 8.75 16.21
CA LYS A 4 -9.91 7.81 15.10
C LYS A 4 -9.42 8.60 13.90
N THR A 5 -8.11 8.60 13.68
CA THR A 5 -7.51 9.00 12.42
C THR A 5 -8.30 8.26 11.35
N SER A 6 -9.06 8.97 10.52
CA SER A 6 -9.87 8.41 9.45
C SER A 6 -8.96 7.51 8.62
N GLN A 7 -9.01 6.21 8.92
CA GLN A 7 -8.14 5.22 8.32
C GLN A 7 -8.57 5.16 6.87
N VAL A 8 -7.80 5.79 5.97
CA VAL A 8 -8.12 5.81 4.55
C VAL A 8 -8.21 4.36 4.13
N GLU A 9 -9.42 3.93 3.78
CA GLU A 9 -9.67 2.58 3.31
C GLU A 9 -8.83 2.35 2.05
N GLN A 10 -8.26 1.16 1.93
CA GLN A 10 -7.40 0.84 0.80
C GLN A 10 -8.18 1.02 -0.52
N PRO A 11 -7.65 1.79 -1.48
CA PRO A 11 -8.31 1.99 -2.77
C PRO A 11 -8.33 0.70 -3.60
N GLU A 12 -9.12 0.72 -4.68
CA GLU A 12 -9.03 -0.34 -5.68
C GLU A 12 -7.66 -0.28 -6.39
N PRO A 13 -7.02 -1.43 -6.64
CA PRO A 13 -5.77 -1.43 -7.38
C PRO A 13 -5.97 -0.86 -8.78
N PHE A 14 -5.06 -0.01 -9.22
CA PHE A 14 -5.10 0.58 -10.56
C PHE A 14 -4.57 -0.39 -11.62
N THR A 15 -3.65 -1.27 -11.24
CA THR A 15 -2.99 -2.22 -12.12
C THR A 15 -3.85 -3.48 -12.30
N PRO A 16 -4.26 -3.82 -13.54
CA PRO A 16 -5.00 -5.05 -13.80
C PRO A 16 -4.21 -6.28 -13.35
N GLY A 17 -4.88 -7.21 -12.66
CA GLY A 17 -4.24 -8.41 -12.11
C GLY A 17 -3.65 -8.25 -10.72
N MET A 18 -3.57 -7.02 -10.18
CA MET A 18 -3.21 -6.81 -8.77
C MET A 18 -4.39 -7.09 -7.83
N SER A 19 -4.10 -7.77 -6.73
CA SER A 19 -5.08 -7.97 -5.65
C SER A 19 -4.92 -6.93 -4.55
N LYS A 20 -6.06 -6.49 -3.96
CA LYS A 20 -6.06 -5.61 -2.77
C LYS A 20 -5.19 -6.20 -1.65
N ALA A 21 -5.29 -7.51 -1.42
CA ALA A 21 -4.50 -8.18 -0.38
C ALA A 21 -2.98 -8.05 -0.63
N ALA A 22 -2.52 -8.22 -1.88
CA ALA A 22 -1.11 -8.10 -2.22
C ALA A 22 -0.60 -6.67 -2.04
N VAL A 23 -1.34 -5.67 -2.54
CA VAL A 23 -1.00 -4.25 -2.36
C VAL A 23 -1.01 -3.87 -0.88
N ARG A 24 -1.93 -4.43 -0.08
CA ARG A 24 -1.98 -4.22 1.39
C ARG A 24 -0.76 -4.73 2.10
N GLN A 25 -0.40 -5.98 1.83
CA GLN A 25 0.76 -6.61 2.45
C GLN A 25 2.02 -5.81 2.12
N HIS A 26 2.20 -5.46 0.84
CA HIS A 26 3.37 -4.70 0.40
C HIS A 26 3.41 -3.30 1.02
N ALA A 27 2.28 -2.59 1.06
CA ALA A 27 2.20 -1.27 1.69
C ALA A 27 2.59 -1.30 3.17
N TYR A 28 2.16 -2.35 3.89
CA TYR A 28 2.51 -2.51 5.31
C TYR A 28 3.99 -2.82 5.52
N GLN A 29 4.63 -3.50 4.56
CA GLN A 29 6.07 -3.72 4.59
C GLN A 29 6.85 -2.44 4.25
N LEU A 30 6.42 -1.72 3.22
CA LEU A 30 7.08 -0.52 2.71
C LEU A 30 6.97 0.68 3.67
N PHE A 31 5.81 0.85 4.29
CA PHE A 31 5.50 1.99 5.17
C PHE A 31 5.39 1.59 6.65
N ARG A 32 6.04 0.50 7.07
CA ARG A 32 5.98 -0.01 8.46
C ARG A 32 6.31 1.08 9.50
N ASP A 33 7.31 1.89 9.21
CA ASP A 33 7.83 2.91 10.14
C ASP A 33 6.88 4.12 10.22
N LYS A 34 6.17 4.40 9.12
CA LYS A 34 5.14 5.45 9.02
C LYS A 34 3.85 5.03 9.73
N LEU A 35 3.42 3.78 9.52
CA LEU A 35 2.21 3.18 10.09
C LEU A 35 2.17 3.17 11.62
N ALA A 36 3.32 3.25 12.28
CA ALA A 36 3.40 3.40 13.73
C ALA A 36 2.83 4.75 14.23
N ASN A 37 2.87 5.78 13.39
CA ASN A 37 2.52 7.15 13.75
C ASN A 37 1.28 7.68 13.01
N GLU A 38 1.10 7.30 11.75
CA GLU A 38 0.01 7.80 10.89
C GLU A 38 -0.55 6.73 9.95
N PRO A 39 -1.84 6.78 9.60
CA PRO A 39 -2.41 5.89 8.60
C PRO A 39 -1.86 6.19 7.20
N LEU A 40 -1.94 5.22 6.29
CA LEU A 40 -1.55 5.42 4.90
C LEU A 40 -2.50 6.38 4.18
N THR A 41 -1.91 7.28 3.40
CA THR A 41 -2.65 8.16 2.49
C THR A 41 -2.93 7.47 1.16
N LEU A 42 -3.78 8.07 0.33
CA LEU A 42 -4.00 7.60 -1.04
C LEU A 42 -2.70 7.52 -1.85
N GLU A 43 -1.79 8.48 -1.66
CA GLU A 43 -0.50 8.48 -2.35
C GLU A 43 0.37 7.30 -1.89
N ASP A 44 0.40 7.01 -0.59
CA ASP A 44 1.13 5.85 -0.07
C ASP A 44 0.59 4.54 -0.67
N TRP A 45 -0.73 4.41 -0.80
CA TRP A 45 -1.35 3.24 -1.45
C TRP A 45 -0.92 3.09 -2.91
N VAL A 46 -0.90 4.19 -3.67
CA VAL A 46 -0.46 4.19 -5.07
C VAL A 46 1.04 3.89 -5.19
N LEU A 47 1.86 4.40 -4.27
CA LEU A 47 3.29 4.11 -4.23
C LEU A 47 3.56 2.63 -3.94
N ALA A 48 2.86 2.05 -2.96
CA ALA A 48 2.97 0.64 -2.65
C ALA A 48 2.59 -0.25 -3.85
N GLU A 49 1.51 0.09 -4.56
CA GLU A 49 1.12 -0.66 -5.74
C GLU A 49 2.20 -0.60 -6.83
N LYS A 50 2.72 0.60 -7.15
CA LYS A 50 3.77 0.78 -8.16
C LYS A 50 5.05 0.03 -7.81
N ASP A 51 5.43 0.03 -6.54
CA ASP A 51 6.62 -0.68 -6.06
C ASP A 51 6.45 -2.20 -6.13
N LEU A 52 5.25 -2.69 -5.79
CA LEU A 52 4.91 -4.11 -5.92
C LEU A 52 4.95 -4.58 -7.38
N VAL A 53 4.39 -3.79 -8.32
CA VAL A 53 4.46 -4.08 -9.76
C VAL A 53 5.92 -4.20 -10.21
N ARG A 54 6.75 -3.22 -9.87
CA ARG A 54 8.18 -3.22 -10.23
C ARG A 54 8.92 -4.41 -9.66
N THR A 55 8.61 -4.81 -8.43
CA THR A 55 9.21 -5.98 -7.79
C THR A 55 8.82 -7.26 -8.55
N GLN A 56 7.54 -7.42 -8.89
CA GLN A 56 7.07 -8.56 -9.68
C GLN A 56 7.71 -8.59 -11.08
N GLU A 57 7.84 -7.44 -11.76
CA GLU A 57 8.51 -7.36 -13.07
C GLU A 57 10.01 -7.72 -12.97
N ALA A 58 10.68 -7.28 -11.91
CA ALA A 58 12.09 -7.58 -11.66
C ALA A 58 12.33 -9.06 -11.35
N GLU A 59 11.42 -9.73 -10.62
CA GLU A 59 11.51 -11.16 -10.35
C GLU A 59 11.23 -12.04 -11.57
N GLN A 60 10.58 -11.49 -12.61
CA GLN A 60 10.27 -12.19 -13.86
C GLN A 60 11.32 -11.94 -14.98
N SER A 61 12.38 -11.18 -14.71
CA SER A 61 13.42 -10.80 -15.68
C SER A 61 14.71 -11.60 -15.59
#